data_AF-A0A934NEH2-F1
#
_entry.id   AF-A0A934NEH2-F1
#
_cell.length_a   1.000
_cell.length_b   1.000
_cell.length_c   1.000
_cell.angle_alpha   90.00
_cell.angle_beta   90.00
_cell.angle_gamma   90.00
#
_symmetry.space_group_name_H-M   'P 1'
#
loop_
_entity.id
_entity.type
_entity.pdbx_description
1 polymer ?
#
loop_
_entity_poly.entity_id
_entity_poly.type
_entity_poly.pdbx_seq_one_letter_code
_entity_poly.pdbx_strand_id
1 'polypeptide(L)'
;MTCAEVRSRLEAMVDGELDAALPDVRQHLAVCDACRRQHEEAASLPSRIRALPAPALPADLVTQVLVRVGPRSRPLREWGLLASEALLGLIVVWYVSGLDGLLGLGQRTLSELAEALGWQPGHALAPSGGVDLFLLLLALGLTLLATYHLSLVSRDLRRSR
;
A
#
# COMPACT_ATOMS: atom_id res chain seq x y z
N MET A 1 0.47 48.51 15.15
CA MET A 1 1.10 48.28 13.84
C MET A 1 1.10 49.56 13.03
N THR A 2 2.20 49.82 12.33
CA THR A 2 2.31 50.95 11.38
C THR A 2 1.70 50.59 10.02
N CYS A 3 1.33 51.57 9.21
CA CYS A 3 0.83 51.29 7.85
C CYS A 3 1.87 50.55 7.00
N ALA A 4 3.17 50.85 7.17
CA ALA A 4 4.24 50.17 6.44
C ALA A 4 4.30 48.66 6.76
N GLU A 5 4.17 48.30 8.03
CA GLU A 5 4.13 46.91 8.52
C GLU A 5 2.91 46.12 8.07
N VAL A 6 1.77 46.80 7.89
CA VAL A 6 0.55 46.17 7.40
C VAL A 6 0.65 45.95 5.89
N ARG A 7 1.11 46.95 5.15
CA ARG A 7 1.26 46.88 3.69
C ARG A 7 2.16 45.73 3.24
N SER A 8 3.24 45.44 3.97
CA SER A 8 4.11 44.29 3.65
C SER A 8 3.50 42.93 3.95
N ARG A 9 2.41 42.88 4.74
CA ARG A 9 1.72 41.64 5.12
C ARG A 9 0.38 41.44 4.40
N LEU A 10 -0.07 42.41 3.59
CA LEU A 10 -1.34 42.33 2.87
C LEU A 10 -1.35 41.20 1.83
N GLU A 11 -0.24 40.98 1.12
CA GLU A 11 -0.14 39.92 0.10
C GLU A 11 -0.27 38.53 0.74
N ALA A 12 0.54 38.25 1.76
CA ALA A 12 0.46 37.01 2.53
C ALA A 12 -0.92 36.79 3.19
N MET A 13 -1.64 37.87 3.54
CA MET A 13 -3.03 37.78 4.00
C MET A 13 -4.00 37.34 2.88
N VAL A 14 -3.81 37.82 1.65
CA VAL A 14 -4.63 37.43 0.48
C VAL A 14 -4.34 35.99 0.06
N ASP A 15 -3.09 35.56 0.16
CA ASP A 15 -2.66 34.18 -0.16
C ASP A 15 -3.02 33.17 0.95
N GLY A 16 -3.45 33.65 2.12
CA GLY A 16 -3.83 32.80 3.26
C GLY A 16 -2.64 32.26 4.06
N GLU A 17 -1.46 32.86 3.92
CA GLU A 17 -0.22 32.46 4.59
C GLU A 17 0.00 33.17 5.95
N LEU A 18 -0.93 34.03 6.35
CA LEU A 18 -0.81 34.86 7.55
C LEU A 18 -1.64 34.29 8.73
N ASP A 19 -1.00 33.57 9.65
CA ASP A 19 -1.68 33.01 10.83
C ASP A 19 -1.54 33.90 12.08
N ALA A 20 -0.30 34.16 12.54
CA ALA A 20 -0.06 34.81 13.84
C ALA A 20 -0.34 36.33 13.85
N ALA A 21 -0.13 37.03 12.73
CA ALA A 21 -0.28 38.48 12.62
C ALA A 21 -1.67 38.92 12.08
N LEU A 22 -2.56 37.95 11.79
CA LEU A 22 -3.88 38.20 11.25
C LEU A 22 -4.78 39.11 12.11
N PRO A 23 -4.89 38.94 13.45
CA PRO A 23 -5.75 39.80 14.25
C PRO A 23 -5.29 41.26 14.26
N ASP A 24 -3.98 41.51 14.35
CA ASP A 24 -3.42 42.85 14.37
C ASP A 24 -3.61 43.58 13.03
N VAL A 25 -3.44 42.86 11.92
CA VAL A 25 -3.70 43.40 10.57
C VAL A 25 -5.18 43.73 10.40
N ARG A 26 -6.10 42.85 10.83
CA ARG A 26 -7.55 43.11 10.78
C ARG A 26 -7.94 44.32 11.62
N GLN A 27 -7.36 44.48 12.81
CA GLN A 27 -7.60 45.65 13.65
C GLN A 27 -7.15 46.94 12.95
N HIS A 28 -5.99 46.93 12.29
CA HIS A 28 -5.52 48.09 11.54
C HIS A 28 -6.40 48.41 10.32
N LEU A 29 -6.87 47.39 9.59
CA LEU A 29 -7.79 47.56 8.47
C LEU A 29 -9.15 48.15 8.88
N ALA A 30 -9.60 47.91 10.11
CA ALA A 30 -10.82 48.53 10.63
C ALA A 30 -10.70 50.07 10.71
N VAL A 31 -9.50 50.57 11.04
CA VAL A 31 -9.25 51.99 11.34
C VAL A 31 -8.67 52.76 10.14
N CYS A 32 -7.89 52.11 9.26
CA CYS A 32 -7.19 52.79 8.17
C CYS A 32 -7.81 52.52 6.79
N ASP A 33 -8.45 53.54 6.20
CA ASP A 33 -9.07 53.44 4.87
C ASP A 33 -8.09 53.29 3.71
N ALA A 34 -6.86 53.78 3.86
CA ALA A 34 -5.83 53.61 2.82
C ALA A 34 -5.40 52.15 2.70
N CYS A 35 -5.13 51.49 3.84
CA CYS A 35 -4.79 50.06 3.88
C CYS A 35 -5.97 49.18 3.45
N ARG A 36 -7.21 49.58 3.79
CA ARG A 36 -8.45 48.89 3.38
C ARG A 36 -8.61 48.86 1.87
N ARG A 37 -8.48 50.02 1.20
CA ARG A 37 -8.57 50.11 -0.27
C ARG A 37 -7.50 49.27 -0.96
N GLN A 38 -6.26 49.31 -0.46
CA GLN A 38 -5.18 48.48 -1.02
C GLN A 38 -5.48 46.97 -0.88
N HIS A 39 -6.02 46.56 0.28
CA HIS A 39 -6.44 45.17 0.48
C HIS A 39 -7.57 44.76 -0.47
N GLU A 40 -8.58 45.62 -0.67
CA GLU A 40 -9.69 45.36 -1.60
C GLU A 40 -9.21 45.23 -3.06
N GLU A 41 -8.28 46.10 -3.49
CA GLU A 41 -7.64 46.01 -4.80
C GLU A 41 -6.91 44.68 -4.97
N ALA A 42 -6.06 44.30 -4.01
CA ALA A 42 -5.31 43.04 -4.03
C ALA A 42 -6.23 41.81 -3.99
N ALA A 43 -7.26 41.82 -3.13
CA ALA A 43 -8.22 40.74 -2.99
C ALA A 43 -9.11 40.56 -4.23
N SER A 44 -9.24 41.58 -5.08
CA SER A 44 -10.00 41.51 -6.33
C SER A 44 -9.25 40.80 -7.47
N LEU A 45 -7.93 40.66 -7.38
CA LEU A 45 -7.12 40.06 -8.47
C LEU A 45 -7.33 38.56 -8.62
N PRO A 46 -7.33 37.71 -7.56
CA PRO A 46 -7.48 36.27 -7.71
C PRO A 46 -8.81 35.86 -8.34
N SER A 47 -9.90 36.61 -8.08
CA SER A 47 -11.21 36.32 -8.67
C SER A 47 -11.25 36.67 -10.15
N ARG A 48 -10.62 37.77 -10.57
CA ARG A 48 -10.48 38.15 -11.99
C ARG A 48 -9.65 37.16 -12.77
N ILE A 49 -8.57 36.64 -12.19
CA ILE A 49 -7.73 35.62 -12.82
C ILE A 49 -8.51 34.31 -12.96
N ARG A 50 -9.27 33.90 -11.93
CA ARG A 50 -10.11 32.69 -11.99
C ARG A 50 -11.26 32.79 -12.99
N ALA A 51 -11.70 34.00 -13.33
CA ALA A 51 -12.73 34.22 -14.34
C ALA A 51 -12.20 34.09 -15.77
N LEU A 52 -10.87 34.03 -15.97
CA LEU A 52 -10.29 33.77 -17.29
C LEU A 52 -10.66 32.35 -17.74
N PRO A 53 -10.93 32.16 -19.05
CA PRO A 53 -11.19 30.83 -19.58
C PRO A 53 -9.95 29.94 -19.38
N ALA A 54 -10.18 28.73 -18.88
CA ALA A 54 -9.12 27.74 -18.78
C ALA A 54 -8.59 27.41 -20.19
N PRO A 55 -7.26 27.26 -20.36
CA PRO A 55 -6.71 26.80 -21.63
C PRO A 55 -7.22 25.40 -21.94
N ALA A 56 -7.39 25.09 -23.24
CA ALA A 56 -7.76 23.75 -23.67
C ALA A 56 -6.68 22.75 -23.22
N LEU A 57 -7.09 21.75 -22.43
CA LEU A 57 -6.18 20.68 -22.01
C LEU A 57 -6.03 19.65 -23.14
N PRO A 58 -4.84 19.07 -23.33
CA PRO A 58 -4.67 17.98 -24.26
C PRO A 58 -5.43 16.74 -23.76
N ALA A 59 -6.02 15.98 -24.69
CA ALA A 59 -6.93 14.86 -24.39
C ALA A 59 -6.25 13.72 -23.59
N ASP A 60 -4.92 13.65 -23.61
CA ASP A 60 -4.12 12.63 -22.96
C ASP A 60 -3.63 13.04 -21.56
N LEU A 61 -3.88 14.28 -21.10
CA LEU A 61 -3.35 14.78 -19.83
C LEU A 61 -3.76 13.91 -18.64
N VAL A 62 -5.01 13.49 -18.58
CA VAL A 62 -5.52 12.61 -17.52
C VAL A 62 -4.77 11.28 -17.52
N THR A 63 -4.57 10.69 -18.70
CA THR A 63 -3.83 9.43 -18.85
C THR A 63 -2.37 9.60 -18.44
N GLN A 64 -1.71 10.68 -18.85
CA GLN A 64 -0.32 10.95 -18.47
C GLN A 64 -0.18 11.12 -16.95
N VAL A 65 -1.09 11.85 -16.30
CA VAL A 65 -1.10 12.04 -14.85
C VAL A 65 -1.36 10.72 -14.13
N LEU A 66 -2.34 9.94 -14.57
CA LEU A 66 -2.64 8.63 -13.97
C LEU A 66 -1.49 7.63 -14.13
N VAL A 67 -0.75 7.66 -15.24
CA VAL A 67 0.45 6.84 -15.41
C VAL A 67 1.58 7.31 -14.48
N ARG A 68 1.70 8.62 -14.25
CA ARG A 68 2.76 9.19 -13.41
C ARG A 68 2.50 9.03 -11.91
N VAL A 69 1.24 9.19 -11.49
CA VAL A 69 0.79 9.18 -10.09
C VAL A 69 0.22 7.82 -9.68
N GLY A 70 -0.11 6.97 -10.65
CA GLY A 70 -0.69 5.65 -10.44
C GLY A 70 0.10 4.82 -9.43
N PRO A 71 -0.58 3.94 -8.68
CA PRO A 71 0.06 3.13 -7.66
C PRO A 71 1.20 2.36 -8.32
N ARG A 72 2.39 2.50 -7.73
CA ARG A 72 3.60 1.80 -8.15
C ARG A 72 3.49 0.34 -7.70
N SER A 73 2.45 -0.36 -8.16
CA SER A 73 2.29 -1.79 -7.88
C SER A 73 3.51 -2.49 -8.48
N ARG A 74 4.22 -3.25 -7.64
CA ARG A 74 5.30 -4.13 -8.08
C ARG A 74 4.77 -5.55 -8.07
N PRO A 75 3.87 -5.92 -9.01
CA PRO A 75 3.26 -7.25 -9.01
C PRO A 75 4.34 -8.33 -9.10
N LEU A 76 5.41 -8.10 -9.85
CA LEU A 76 6.51 -9.06 -9.98
C LEU A 76 7.20 -9.42 -8.66
N ARG A 77 7.20 -8.53 -7.65
CA ARG A 77 7.78 -8.83 -6.33
C ARG A 77 6.82 -9.69 -5.49
N GLU A 78 5.54 -9.38 -5.49
CA GLU A 78 4.54 -10.14 -4.73
C GLU A 78 4.39 -11.57 -5.29
N TRP A 79 4.40 -11.73 -6.60
CA TRP A 79 4.28 -13.04 -7.25
C TRP A 79 5.57 -13.88 -7.14
N GLY A 80 6.75 -13.25 -7.23
CA GLY A 80 8.03 -13.94 -7.04
C GLY A 80 8.19 -14.51 -5.62
N LEU A 81 7.61 -13.84 -4.62
CA LEU A 81 7.65 -14.30 -3.23
C LEU A 81 6.68 -15.47 -2.98
N LEU A 82 5.46 -15.45 -3.54
CA LEU A 82 4.54 -16.59 -3.48
C LEU A 82 5.11 -17.85 -4.18
N ALA A 83 5.84 -17.65 -5.29
CA ALA A 83 6.49 -18.74 -5.99
C ALA A 83 7.57 -19.43 -5.12
N SER A 84 8.30 -18.66 -4.30
CA SER A 84 9.31 -19.22 -3.39
C SER A 84 8.70 -20.03 -2.25
N GLU A 85 7.55 -19.59 -1.74
CA GLU A 85 6.82 -20.29 -0.67
C GLU A 85 6.19 -21.59 -1.18
N ALA A 86 5.59 -21.56 -2.38
CA ALA A 86 5.04 -22.75 -3.02
C ALA A 86 6.15 -23.78 -3.35
N LEU A 87 7.31 -23.33 -3.81
CA LEU A 87 8.44 -24.21 -4.11
C LEU A 87 8.99 -24.89 -2.85
N LEU A 88 9.16 -24.13 -1.76
CA LEU A 88 9.57 -24.69 -0.47
C LEU A 88 8.55 -25.70 0.03
N GLY A 89 7.25 -25.36 0.01
CA GLY A 89 6.14 -26.25 0.35
C GLY A 89 6.18 -27.58 -0.42
N LEU A 90 6.42 -27.50 -1.73
CA LEU A 90 6.55 -28.69 -2.59
C LEU A 90 7.74 -29.57 -2.17
N ILE A 91 8.88 -28.96 -1.86
CA ILE A 91 10.09 -29.66 -1.40
C ILE A 91 9.85 -30.33 -0.03
N VAL A 92 9.12 -29.67 0.88
CA VAL A 92 8.68 -30.27 2.15
C VAL A 92 7.89 -31.54 1.89
N VAL A 93 6.84 -31.43 1.08
CA VAL A 93 5.89 -32.51 0.83
C VAL A 93 6.62 -33.68 0.16
N TRP A 94 7.50 -33.38 -0.80
CA TRP A 94 8.37 -34.37 -1.43
C TRP A 94 9.30 -35.05 -0.43
N TYR A 95 9.98 -34.29 0.43
CA TYR A 95 10.94 -34.83 1.41
C TYR A 95 10.28 -35.68 2.49
N VAL A 96 9.16 -35.21 3.05
CA VAL A 96 8.42 -35.89 4.13
C VAL A 96 7.76 -37.16 3.63
N SER A 97 7.32 -37.18 2.38
CA SER A 97 6.59 -38.31 1.83
C SER A 97 7.50 -39.32 1.13
N GLY A 98 8.65 -38.91 0.59
CA GLY A 98 9.35 -39.70 -0.44
C GLY A 98 8.46 -39.96 -1.67
N LEU A 99 9.00 -40.65 -2.69
CA LEU A 99 8.20 -41.07 -3.85
C LEU A 99 7.05 -42.01 -3.41
N ASP A 100 7.33 -42.86 -2.41
CA ASP A 100 6.40 -43.88 -1.90
C ASP A 100 5.23 -43.29 -1.09
N GLY A 101 5.41 -42.18 -0.37
CA GLY A 101 4.31 -41.52 0.35
C GLY A 101 3.43 -40.67 -0.55
N LEU A 102 3.98 -40.12 -1.63
CA LEU A 102 3.21 -39.41 -2.67
C LEU A 102 2.37 -40.40 -3.50
N LEU A 103 2.98 -41.52 -3.90
CA LEU A 103 2.25 -42.66 -4.49
C LEU A 103 1.25 -43.25 -3.49
N GLY A 104 1.57 -43.27 -2.20
CA GLY A 104 0.69 -43.69 -1.11
C GLY A 104 -0.53 -42.79 -0.90
N LEU A 105 -0.40 -41.46 -1.02
CA LEU A 105 -1.53 -40.52 -1.01
C LEU A 105 -2.40 -40.68 -2.26
N GLY A 106 -1.77 -40.89 -3.42
CA GLY A 106 -2.47 -41.26 -4.66
C GLY A 106 -3.23 -42.58 -4.53
N GLN A 107 -2.61 -43.61 -3.93
CA GLN A 107 -3.24 -44.89 -3.65
C GLN A 107 -4.35 -44.78 -2.62
N ARG A 108 -4.21 -43.94 -1.57
CA ARG A 108 -5.27 -43.72 -0.56
C ARG A 108 -6.49 -43.01 -1.15
N THR A 109 -6.29 -41.99 -1.96
CA THR A 109 -7.39 -41.29 -2.64
C THR A 109 -8.07 -42.19 -3.68
N LEU A 110 -7.29 -42.98 -4.43
CA LEU A 110 -7.82 -44.00 -5.32
C LEU A 110 -8.54 -45.13 -4.57
N SER A 111 -8.06 -45.53 -3.38
CA SER A 111 -8.72 -46.56 -2.56
C SER A 111 -10.02 -46.05 -1.94
N GLU A 112 -10.08 -44.79 -1.49
CA GLU A 112 -11.32 -44.19 -1.00
C GLU A 112 -12.37 -44.03 -2.12
N LEU A 113 -11.94 -43.66 -3.34
CA LEU A 113 -12.79 -43.66 -4.52
C LEU A 113 -13.22 -45.08 -4.94
N ALA A 114 -12.31 -46.04 -4.88
CA ALA A 114 -12.59 -47.44 -5.18
C ALA A 114 -13.57 -48.04 -4.16
N GLU A 115 -13.47 -47.69 -2.88
CA GLU A 115 -14.39 -48.12 -1.83
C GLU A 115 -15.78 -47.47 -1.97
N ALA A 116 -15.83 -46.18 -2.33
CA ALA A 116 -17.07 -45.51 -2.73
C ALA A 116 -17.72 -46.14 -3.98
N LEU A 117 -16.92 -46.80 -4.83
CA LEU A 117 -17.34 -47.52 -6.03
C LEU A 117 -17.45 -49.05 -5.83
N GLY A 118 -17.26 -49.56 -4.60
CA GLY A 118 -17.46 -50.97 -4.23
C GLY A 118 -16.32 -51.95 -4.53
N TRP A 119 -15.07 -51.49 -4.67
CA TRP A 119 -13.89 -52.31 -5.02
C TRP A 119 -12.85 -52.29 -3.88
N GLN A 120 -12.48 -53.45 -3.29
CA GLN A 120 -11.58 -53.52 -2.11
C GLN A 120 -10.25 -54.27 -2.34
N PRO A 121 -9.10 -53.66 -1.96
CA PRO A 121 -7.89 -54.38 -1.59
C PRO A 121 -7.43 -54.09 -0.13
N GLY A 122 -6.87 -55.12 0.53
CA GLY A 122 -6.55 -55.16 1.97
C GLY A 122 -5.38 -54.29 2.45
N HIS A 123 -5.36 -54.01 3.76
CA HIS A 123 -4.58 -52.94 4.41
C HIS A 123 -3.28 -53.45 5.07
N ALA A 124 -2.22 -52.61 5.08
CA ALA A 124 -1.02 -52.82 5.89
C ALA A 124 -0.72 -51.61 6.79
N LEU A 125 -0.32 -51.87 8.04
CA LEU A 125 -0.05 -50.91 9.12
C LEU A 125 1.36 -50.28 8.99
N ALA A 126 1.50 -48.99 9.32
CA ALA A 126 2.79 -48.26 9.36
C ALA A 126 3.20 -47.91 10.81
N PRO A 127 4.51 -47.88 11.14
CA PRO A 127 4.99 -47.63 12.50
C PRO A 127 5.22 -46.14 12.81
N SER A 128 5.16 -45.82 14.11
CA SER A 128 5.36 -44.52 14.72
C SER A 128 6.78 -44.36 15.30
N GLY A 129 7.32 -43.13 15.31
CA GLY A 129 8.33 -42.72 16.29
C GLY A 129 9.49 -41.85 15.76
N GLY A 130 9.53 -40.60 16.22
CA GLY A 130 10.69 -39.69 16.12
C GLY A 130 10.34 -38.37 15.45
N VAL A 131 10.27 -37.28 16.21
CA VAL A 131 10.09 -35.94 15.63
C VAL A 131 11.38 -35.58 14.89
N ASP A 132 11.31 -35.56 13.56
CA ASP A 132 12.47 -35.39 12.69
C ASP A 132 13.00 -33.96 12.76
N LEU A 133 14.28 -33.78 13.14
CA LEU A 133 14.93 -32.47 13.27
C LEU A 133 14.84 -31.67 11.96
N PHE A 134 14.84 -32.37 10.83
CA PHE A 134 14.66 -31.76 9.51
C PHE A 134 13.29 -31.11 9.34
N LEU A 135 12.21 -31.76 9.80
CA LEU A 135 10.85 -31.22 9.79
C LEU A 135 10.74 -29.95 10.65
N LEU A 136 11.41 -29.94 11.80
CA LEU A 136 11.48 -28.76 12.67
C LEU A 136 12.20 -27.58 12.01
N LEU A 137 13.36 -27.82 11.38
CA LEU A 137 14.11 -26.78 10.68
C LEU A 137 13.33 -26.19 9.49
N LEU A 138 12.55 -27.02 8.83
CA LEU A 138 11.80 -26.64 7.67
C LEU A 138 10.50 -25.90 8.05
N ALA A 139 9.82 -26.31 9.12
CA ALA A 139 8.73 -25.55 9.73
C ALA A 139 9.22 -24.19 10.28
N LEU A 140 10.43 -24.16 10.86
CA LEU A 140 11.09 -22.93 11.28
C LEU A 140 11.39 -22.02 10.07
N GLY A 141 11.86 -22.57 8.95
CA GLY A 141 12.05 -21.84 7.70
C GLY A 141 10.76 -21.19 7.18
N LEU A 142 9.65 -21.92 7.19
CA LEU A 142 8.34 -21.40 6.78
C LEU A 142 7.84 -20.27 7.69
N THR A 143 7.97 -20.42 9.00
CA THR A 143 7.57 -19.38 9.97
C THR A 143 8.44 -18.12 9.88
N LEU A 144 9.75 -18.27 9.66
CA LEU A 144 10.66 -17.14 9.43
C LEU A 144 10.34 -16.42 8.11
N LEU A 145 10.01 -17.15 7.05
CA LEU A 145 9.61 -16.56 5.79
C LEU A 145 8.27 -15.81 5.93
N ALA A 146 7.26 -16.44 6.52
CA ALA A 146 5.95 -15.81 6.75
C ALA A 146 6.06 -14.54 7.61
N THR A 147 6.87 -14.54 8.67
CA THR A 147 7.10 -13.35 9.50
C THR A 147 7.88 -12.26 8.76
N TYR A 148 8.83 -12.62 7.91
CA TYR A 148 9.53 -11.67 7.04
C TYR A 148 8.57 -11.01 6.03
N HIS A 149 7.63 -11.76 5.46
CA HIS A 149 6.57 -11.22 4.60
C HIS A 149 5.68 -10.23 5.34
N LEU A 150 5.21 -10.59 6.54
CA LEU A 150 4.39 -9.71 7.36
C LEU A 150 5.14 -8.41 7.73
N SER A 151 6.46 -8.51 7.98
CA SER A 151 7.34 -7.37 8.22
C SER A 151 7.40 -6.42 7.03
N LEU A 152 7.60 -6.95 5.81
CA LEU A 152 7.64 -6.16 4.57
C LEU A 152 6.32 -5.44 4.31
N VAL A 153 5.19 -6.15 4.40
CA VAL A 153 3.86 -5.55 4.23
C VAL A 153 3.61 -4.45 5.27
N SER A 154 3.99 -4.68 6.53
CA SER A 154 3.85 -3.68 7.60
C SER A 154 4.72 -2.43 7.39
N ARG A 155 5.83 -2.54 6.64
CA ARG A 155 6.73 -1.43 6.33
C ARG A 155 6.18 -0.59 5.17
N ASP A 156 5.63 -1.24 4.16
CA ASP A 156 5.00 -0.54 3.03
C ASP A 156 3.75 0.21 3.49
N LEU A 157 2.92 -0.38 4.35
CA LEU A 157 1.77 0.29 4.98
C LEU A 157 2.15 1.49 5.86
N ARG A 158 3.35 1.46 6.48
CA ARG A 158 3.87 2.58 7.28
C ARG A 158 4.41 3.73 6.44
N ARG A 159 4.88 3.45 5.23
CA ARG A 159 5.39 4.47 4.29
C ARG A 159 4.28 5.18 3.51
N SER A 160 3.07 4.63 3.50
CA SER A 160 1.91 5.21 2.82
C SER A 160 1.01 6.06 3.72
N ARG A 161 1.35 6.21 5.02
CA ARG A 161 0.73 7.15 5.95
C ARG A 161 1.65 8.34 6.17
#